data_AF-A0A5J4PPU2-F1
#
_entry.id   AF-A0A5J4PPU2-F1
#
_cell.length_a   1.000
_cell.length_b   1.000
_cell.length_c   1.000
_cell.angle_alpha   90.00
_cell.angle_beta   90.00
_cell.angle_gamma   90.00
#
_symmetry.space_group_name_H-M   'P 1'
#
loop_
_entity.id
_entity.type
_entity.pdbx_description
1 polymer ?
#
loop_
_entity_poly.entity_id
_entity_poly.type
_entity_poly.pdbx_seq_one_letter_code
_entity_poly.pdbx_strand_id
1 'polypeptide(L)'
;MCDRNETFRAHLYKKFKDDRKFADNVNAVDNKFYFIYGDTDSMMLAVAGNPNKDYNQGFSEIITDQQFYDENFYKFFPDPSKRVYDEKKLLGVAYEHSGSLLIALAPKNYWLLEDLD
;
A
#
# COMPACT_ATOMS: atom_id res chain seq x y z
N MET A 1 -21.70 23.64 19.63
CA MET A 1 -21.96 22.56 18.67
C MET A 1 -20.63 22.23 18.02
N CYS A 2 -20.00 21.12 18.43
CA CYS A 2 -18.74 20.67 17.83
C CYS A 2 -19.02 20.30 16.38
N ASP A 3 -18.22 20.83 15.46
CA ASP A 3 -18.40 20.63 14.04
C ASP A 3 -18.35 19.11 13.75
N ARG A 4 -19.32 18.59 13.00
CA ARG A 4 -19.36 17.15 12.67
C ARG A 4 -18.08 16.73 11.95
N ASN A 5 -17.41 17.67 11.28
CA ASN A 5 -16.09 17.48 10.69
C ASN A 5 -14.99 17.29 11.74
N GLU A 6 -15.01 18.02 12.85
CA GLU A 6 -14.08 17.81 13.96
C GLU A 6 -14.31 16.46 14.64
N THR A 7 -15.56 16.07 14.82
CA THR A 7 -15.92 14.78 15.42
C THR A 7 -15.50 13.61 14.53
N PHE A 8 -15.72 13.72 13.22
CA PHE A 8 -15.29 12.72 12.24
C PHE A 8 -13.76 12.63 12.14
N ARG A 9 -13.07 13.78 12.09
CA ARG A 9 -11.60 13.85 12.13
C ARG A 9 -11.05 13.24 13.42
N ALA A 10 -11.59 13.59 14.59
CA ALA A 10 -11.16 13.05 15.87
C ALA A 10 -11.37 11.53 15.99
N HIS A 11 -12.46 11.00 15.42
CA HIS A 11 -12.75 9.58 15.41
C HIS A 11 -11.79 8.79 14.51
N LEU A 12 -11.47 9.31 13.32
CA LEU A 12 -10.46 8.71 12.44
C LEU A 12 -9.07 8.82 13.09
N TYR A 13 -8.68 10.00 13.59
CA TYR A 13 -7.36 10.23 14.18
C TYR A 13 -7.03 9.29 15.33
N LYS A 14 -8.01 8.95 16.18
CA LYS A 14 -7.83 7.98 17.27
C LYS A 14 -7.69 6.54 16.79
N LYS A 15 -8.34 6.18 15.69
CA LYS A 15 -8.34 4.82 15.15
C LYS A 15 -7.10 4.52 14.31
N PHE A 16 -6.44 5.56 13.83
CA PHE A 16 -5.22 5.49 13.01
C PHE A 16 -3.96 5.98 13.73
N LYS A 17 -3.90 6.08 15.07
CA LYS A 17 -2.67 6.53 15.75
C LYS A 17 -1.89 5.30 16.22
N ASP A 18 -0.70 5.06 15.65
CA ASP A 18 0.29 4.11 16.18
C ASP A 18 1.08 4.79 17.33
N ASP A 19 1.42 4.04 18.37
CA ASP A 19 2.20 4.51 19.52
C ASP A 19 3.72 4.50 19.24
N ARG A 20 4.16 4.03 18.07
CA ARG A 20 5.58 4.02 17.68
C ARG A 20 6.01 5.34 17.05
N LYS A 21 6.97 6.00 17.71
CA LYS A 21 7.61 7.24 17.24
C LYS A 21 8.52 6.97 16.04
N PHE A 22 8.24 7.61 14.90
CA PHE A 22 9.14 7.63 13.74
C PHE A 22 10.19 8.76 13.85
N ALA A 23 9.80 9.92 14.38
CA ALA A 23 10.67 11.04 14.77
C ALA A 23 9.92 12.00 15.72
N ASP A 24 10.63 12.97 16.32
CA ASP A 24 10.01 13.94 17.23
C ASP A 24 8.92 14.76 16.52
N ASN A 25 7.72 14.76 17.12
CA ASN A 25 6.50 15.48 16.70
C ASN A 25 5.83 14.99 15.41
N VAL A 26 6.25 13.86 14.84
CA VAL A 26 5.56 13.21 13.73
C VAL A 26 4.98 11.88 14.21
N ASN A 27 3.67 11.88 14.46
CA ASN A 27 2.95 10.62 14.66
C ASN A 27 2.69 10.04 13.28
N ALA A 28 3.11 8.79 13.04
CA ALA A 28 2.60 8.05 11.90
C ALA A 28 1.09 7.86 12.12
N VAL A 29 0.29 8.41 11.22
CA VAL A 29 -1.02 7.82 10.95
C VAL A 29 -0.70 6.38 10.53
N ASP A 30 -1.38 5.38 11.09
CA ASP A 30 -1.19 3.94 10.88
C ASP A 30 -1.56 3.57 9.44
N ASN A 31 -0.83 4.17 8.52
CA ASN A 31 -0.93 4.09 7.09
C ASN A 31 -0.04 2.92 6.72
N LYS A 32 -0.64 1.75 6.55
CA LYS A 32 0.06 0.57 6.03
C LYS A 32 0.46 0.75 4.55
N PHE A 33 -0.09 1.76 3.89
CA PHE A 33 0.26 2.17 2.54
C PHE A 33 0.57 3.66 2.49
N TYR A 34 1.63 4.02 1.77
CA TYR A 34 2.02 5.38 1.46
C TYR A 34 2.04 5.55 -0.05
N PHE A 35 1.23 6.48 -0.57
CA PHE A 35 1.27 6.83 -1.98
C PHE A 35 2.56 7.60 -2.28
N ILE A 36 3.36 7.11 -3.22
CA ILE A 36 4.62 7.75 -3.62
C ILE A 36 4.47 8.42 -5.00
N TYR A 37 3.89 7.71 -5.96
CA TYR A 37 3.81 8.16 -7.34
C TYR A 37 2.60 7.54 -8.07
N GLY A 38 2.10 8.22 -9.09
CA GLY A 38 1.13 7.66 -10.03
C GLY A 38 1.19 8.36 -11.39
N ASP A 39 0.88 7.62 -12.45
CA ASP A 39 0.68 8.11 -13.83
C ASP A 39 -0.75 7.70 -14.29
N THR A 40 -1.01 7.81 -15.59
CA THR A 40 -2.31 7.64 -16.23
C THR A 40 -3.04 6.36 -15.80
N ASP A 41 -2.32 5.24 -15.70
CA ASP A 41 -2.85 3.91 -15.42
C ASP A 41 -2.04 3.14 -14.37
N SER A 42 -1.08 3.78 -13.70
CA SER A 42 -0.20 3.15 -12.70
C SER A 42 -0.12 3.92 -11.40
N MET A 43 0.14 3.20 -10.31
CA MET A 43 0.34 3.75 -8.98
C MET A 43 1.44 2.97 -8.27
N MET A 44 2.31 3.69 -7.59
CA MET A 44 3.39 3.12 -6.79
C MET A 44 3.18 3.46 -5.31
N LEU A 45 3.13 2.41 -4.49
CA LEU A 45 2.84 2.48 -3.07
C LEU A 45 4.03 1.93 -2.28
N ALA A 46 4.45 2.64 -1.23
CA ALA A 46 5.25 2.02 -0.17
C ALA A 46 4.32 1.30 0.80
N VAL A 47 4.70 0.07 1.15
CA VAL A 47 3.94 -0.79 2.05
C VAL A 47 4.69 -0.87 3.37
N ALA A 48 4.00 -0.64 4.48
CA ALA A 48 4.58 -0.86 5.80
C ALA A 48 4.88 -2.35 5.99
N GLY A 49 5.96 -2.66 6.70
CA GLY A 49 6.38 -4.03 6.89
C GLY A 49 7.19 -4.21 8.16
N ASN A 50 7.65 -5.44 8.36
CA ASN A 50 8.62 -5.79 9.38
C ASN A 50 10.02 -5.36 8.91
N PRO A 51 10.74 -4.51 9.65
CA PRO A 51 12.08 -4.03 9.27
C PRO A 51 13.14 -5.13 9.26
N ASN A 52 12.84 -6.31 9.82
CA ASN A 52 13.74 -7.47 9.80
C ASN A 52 13.51 -8.38 8.58
N LYS A 53 12.54 -8.05 7.72
CA LYS A 53 12.23 -8.76 6.48
C LYS A 53 12.47 -7.84 5.30
N ASP A 54 12.81 -8.42 4.16
CA ASP A 54 12.94 -7.69 2.89
C ASP A 54 11.55 -7.30 2.32
N TYR A 55 11.53 -6.65 1.16
CA TYR A 55 10.28 -6.25 0.51
C TYR A 55 9.45 -7.43 -0.02
N ASN A 56 10.03 -8.63 -0.12
CA ASN A 56 9.32 -9.85 -0.53
C ASN A 56 8.24 -10.27 0.47
N GLN A 57 8.21 -9.66 1.66
CA GLN A 57 7.09 -9.78 2.60
C GLN A 57 5.75 -9.31 2.01
N GLY A 58 5.75 -8.43 1.00
CA GLY A 58 4.55 -7.93 0.35
C GLY A 58 3.53 -7.37 1.34
N PHE A 59 2.30 -7.88 1.30
CA PHE A 59 1.22 -7.46 2.21
C PHE A 59 1.12 -8.28 3.50
N SER A 60 1.96 -9.30 3.70
CA SER A 60 1.79 -10.27 4.79
C SER A 60 1.74 -9.65 6.19
N GLU A 61 2.56 -8.63 6.45
CA GLU A 61 2.65 -7.97 7.77
C GLU A 61 1.52 -6.95 8.04
N ILE A 62 0.73 -6.62 7.01
CA ILE A 62 -0.33 -5.60 7.11
C ILE A 62 -1.73 -6.18 6.96
N ILE A 63 -1.84 -7.44 6.56
CA ILE A 63 -3.12 -8.16 6.51
C ILE A 63 -3.61 -8.38 7.94
N THR A 64 -4.77 -7.80 8.26
CA THR A 64 -5.42 -7.96 9.57
C THR A 64 -6.42 -9.11 9.60
N ASP A 65 -6.96 -9.47 8.43
CA ASP A 65 -7.94 -10.56 8.25
C ASP A 65 -7.48 -11.42 7.08
N GLN A 66 -6.82 -12.53 7.40
CA GLN A 66 -6.26 -13.43 6.40
C GLN A 66 -7.34 -14.13 5.59
N GLN A 67 -8.43 -14.54 6.24
CA GLN A 67 -9.53 -15.23 5.54
C GLN A 67 -10.17 -14.30 4.51
N PHE A 68 -10.46 -13.06 4.89
CA PHE A 68 -11.00 -12.08 3.96
C PHE A 68 -10.02 -11.80 2.82
N TYR A 69 -8.72 -11.67 3.10
CA TYR A 69 -7.71 -11.46 2.08
C TYR A 69 -7.68 -12.61 1.07
N ASP A 70 -7.59 -13.85 1.53
CA ASP A 70 -7.51 -15.05 0.68
C ASP A 70 -8.78 -15.23 -0.17
N GLU A 71 -9.96 -14.92 0.38
CA GLU A 71 -11.25 -15.00 -0.33
C GLU A 71 -11.43 -13.90 -1.39
N ASN A 72 -10.73 -12.76 -1.29
CA ASN A 72 -10.96 -11.58 -2.12
C ASN A 72 -9.78 -11.19 -3.01
N PHE A 73 -8.56 -11.67 -2.76
CA PHE A 73 -7.36 -11.24 -3.48
C PHE A 73 -7.52 -11.31 -4.99
N TYR A 74 -7.92 -12.47 -5.51
CA TYR A 74 -8.08 -12.72 -6.94
C TYR A 74 -9.31 -12.04 -7.58
N LYS A 75 -10.16 -11.36 -6.79
CA LYS A 75 -11.20 -10.48 -7.36
C LYS A 75 -10.58 -9.22 -7.95
N PHE A 76 -9.50 -8.73 -7.33
CA PHE A 76 -8.83 -7.48 -7.72
C PHE A 76 -7.50 -7.74 -8.44
N PHE A 77 -6.69 -8.67 -7.96
CA PHE A 77 -5.39 -9.02 -8.55
C PHE A 77 -5.48 -10.21 -9.52
N PRO A 78 -4.58 -10.33 -10.50
CA PRO A 78 -4.63 -11.41 -11.47
C PRO A 78 -4.46 -12.78 -10.80
N ASP A 79 -5.26 -13.75 -11.22
CA ASP A 79 -5.11 -15.15 -10.84
C ASP A 79 -4.14 -15.84 -11.83
N PRO A 80 -2.98 -16.32 -11.37
CA PRO A 80 -1.98 -16.95 -12.23
C PRO A 80 -2.48 -18.24 -12.88
N SER A 81 -3.55 -18.86 -12.36
CA SER A 81 -4.17 -20.03 -12.96
C SER A 81 -5.10 -19.69 -14.13
N LYS A 82 -5.46 -18.41 -14.29
CA LYS A 82 -6.35 -17.92 -15.35
C LYS A 82 -5.55 -17.32 -16.50
N ARG A 83 -6.23 -17.12 -17.62
CA ARG A 83 -5.64 -16.58 -18.86
C ARG A 83 -5.58 -15.04 -18.82
N VAL A 84 -4.93 -14.46 -19.82
CA VAL A 84 -4.77 -13.00 -20.09
C VAL A 84 -6.01 -12.13 -19.84
N TYR A 85 -7.21 -12.69 -19.97
CA TYR A 85 -8.46 -11.97 -19.67
C TYR A 85 -8.61 -11.59 -18.19
N ASP A 86 -8.01 -12.33 -17.26
CA ASP A 86 -8.06 -12.03 -15.82
C ASP A 86 -7.08 -10.91 -15.44
N GLU A 87 -5.92 -10.83 -16.11
CA GLU A 87 -4.97 -9.71 -15.98
C GLU A 87 -5.59 -8.38 -16.44
N LYS A 88 -6.47 -8.43 -17.45
CA LYS A 88 -7.13 -7.24 -18.03
C LYS A 88 -8.58 -7.05 -17.55
N LYS A 89 -8.95 -7.61 -16.40
CA LYS A 89 -10.32 -7.48 -15.89
C LYS A 89 -10.66 -6.02 -15.54
N LEU A 90 -11.92 -5.65 -15.81
CA LEU A 90 -12.41 -4.30 -15.54
C LEU A 90 -12.32 -4.01 -14.03
N LEU A 91 -11.69 -2.89 -13.67
CA LEU A 91 -11.40 -2.47 -12.28
C LEU A 91 -10.42 -3.40 -11.52
N GLY A 92 -9.76 -4.33 -12.21
CA GLY A 92 -8.63 -5.08 -11.65
C GLY A 92 -7.38 -4.22 -11.56
N VAL A 93 -6.47 -4.61 -10.67
CA VAL A 93 -5.14 -4.02 -10.55
C VAL A 93 -4.13 -5.11 -10.90
N ALA A 94 -3.27 -4.85 -11.88
CA ALA A 94 -2.17 -5.74 -12.22
C ALA A 94 -0.96 -5.41 -11.34
N TYR A 95 -0.30 -6.45 -10.82
CA TYR A 95 1.00 -6.30 -10.20
C TYR A 95 2.06 -6.25 -11.30
N GLU A 96 2.87 -5.18 -11.32
CA GLU A 96 3.94 -5.01 -12.29
C GLU A 96 5.30 -5.30 -11.65
N HIS A 97 5.69 -4.48 -10.68
CA HIS A 97 7.02 -4.51 -10.06
C HIS A 97 6.97 -4.20 -8.56
N SER A 98 7.93 -4.72 -7.81
CA SER A 98 8.21 -4.32 -6.43
C SER A 98 9.73 -4.23 -6.23
N GLY A 99 10.14 -3.41 -5.27
CA GLY A 99 11.54 -3.16 -4.99
C GLY A 99 11.76 -2.63 -3.59
N SER A 100 13.03 -2.57 -3.20
CA SER A 100 13.45 -2.16 -1.85
C SER A 100 13.40 -0.64 -1.65
N LEU A 101 13.52 0.13 -2.74
CA LEU A 101 13.52 1.59 -2.70
C LEU A 101 12.83 2.20 -3.92
N LEU A 102 11.96 3.18 -3.68
CA LEU A 102 11.34 4.01 -4.70
C LEU A 102 11.59 5.49 -4.40
N ILE A 103 12.09 6.22 -5.39
CA ILE A 103 12.26 7.67 -5.33
C ILE A 103 11.57 8.29 -6.54
N ALA A 104 10.64 9.23 -6.32
CA ALA A 104 10.03 10.03 -7.38
C ALA A 104 10.47 11.49 -7.24
N LEU A 105 11.17 12.02 -8.26
CA LEU A 105 11.74 13.36 -8.25
C LEU A 105 10.83 14.39 -8.93
N ALA A 106 10.12 13.98 -9.97
CA ALA A 106 9.19 14.79 -10.74
C ALA A 106 8.17 13.89 -11.48
N PRO A 107 7.08 14.44 -12.04
CA PRO A 107 6.21 13.69 -12.94
C PRO A 107 7.02 13.01 -14.04
N LYS A 108 6.79 11.71 -14.25
CA LYS A 108 7.53 10.85 -15.20
C LYS A 108 9.03 10.71 -14.94
N ASN A 109 9.47 11.00 -13.72
CA ASN A 109 10.86 10.85 -13.31
C ASN A 109 10.92 10.18 -11.93
N TYR A 110 11.06 8.86 -11.94
CA TYR A 110 11.18 8.03 -10.76
C TYR A 110 12.26 6.95 -10.96
N TRP A 111 12.75 6.43 -9.85
CA TRP A 111 13.71 5.33 -9.79
C TRP A 111 13.21 4.27 -8.82
N LEU A 112 13.05 3.04 -9.30
CA LEU A 112 12.75 1.85 -8.51
C LEU A 112 14.01 0.97 -8.46
N LEU A 113 14.50 0.67 -7.27
CA LEU A 113 15.57 -0.29 -7.07
C LEU A 113 14.97 -1.67 -6.83
N GLU A 114 15.18 -2.55 -7.80
CA GLU A 114 14.86 -3.97 -7.71
C GLU A 114 16.14 -4.71 -7.34
N ASP A 115 16.07 -5.56 -6.32
CA ASP A 115 17.18 -6.47 -6.05
C ASP A 115 17.11 -7.58 -7.11
N LEU A 116 18.18 -7.74 -7.90
CA LEU A 116 18.26 -8.79 -8.92
C LEU A 116 18.35 -10.15 -8.20
N ASP A 117 17.36 -11.02 -8.46
CA ASP A 117 17.38 -12.45 -8.11
C ASP A 117 18.56 -13.20 -8.76
#